data_AF-A0A9Q4QRW3-F1
#
_entry.id   AF-A0A9Q4QRW3-F1
#
_cell.length_a   1.000
_cell.length_b   1.000
_cell.length_c   1.000
_cell.angle_alpha   90.00
_cell.angle_beta   90.00
_cell.angle_gamma   90.00
#
_symmetry.space_group_name_H-M   'P 1'
#
loop_
_entity.id
_entity.type
_entity.pdbx_description
1 polymer ?
#
loop_
_entity_poly.entity_id
_entity_poly.type
_entity_poly.pdbx_seq_one_letter_code
_entity_poly.pdbx_strand_id
1 'polypeptide(L)' 'MITPPQVLLQPCEEPPLPRVETVRDVLNQTLGWRLAYEQCAAQVRCVAAWVQAAQRGQPWFSDGCGMEDSDTPS' A
#
# COMPACT_ATOMS: atom_id res chain seq x y z
N MET A 1 4.36 -14.61 -19.21
CA MET A 1 4.67 -14.07 -17.86
C MET A 1 3.43 -13.33 -17.39
N ILE A 2 2.96 -13.60 -16.18
CA ILE A 2 1.95 -12.76 -15.54
C ILE A 2 2.67 -11.49 -15.12
N THR A 3 2.21 -10.33 -15.58
CA THR A 3 2.76 -9.02 -15.19
C THR A 3 2.13 -8.58 -13.86
N PRO A 4 2.91 -8.01 -12.94
CA PRO A 4 2.37 -7.48 -11.70
C PRO A 4 1.48 -6.26 -11.99
N PRO A 5 0.34 -6.12 -11.30
CA PRO A 5 -0.41 -4.86 -11.26
C PRO A 5 0.51 -3.69 -10.90
N GLN A 6 0.48 -2.60 -11.67
CA GLN A 6 1.37 -1.45 -11.45
C GLN A 6 1.17 -0.80 -10.08
N VAL A 7 -0.07 -0.81 -9.57
CA VAL A 7 -0.39 -0.29 -8.23
C VAL A 7 0.30 -1.09 -7.12
N LEU A 8 0.60 -2.38 -7.30
CA LEU A 8 1.40 -3.16 -6.33
C LEU A 8 2.84 -2.65 -6.26
N LEU A 9 3.36 -2.14 -7.38
CA LEU A 9 4.75 -1.73 -7.52
C LEU A 9 4.99 -0.27 -7.17
N GLN A 10 3.94 0.51 -6.87
CA GLN A 10 4.11 1.89 -6.43
C GLN A 10 4.90 1.91 -5.12
N PRO A 11 5.85 2.84 -4.95
CA PRO A 11 6.53 3.00 -3.68
C PRO A 11 5.51 3.37 -2.59
N CYS A 12 5.74 2.89 -1.37
CA CYS A 12 4.97 3.33 -0.22
C CYS A 12 5.14 4.85 -0.04
N GLU A 13 4.05 5.57 0.14
CA GLU A 13 4.10 7.01 0.30
C GLU A 13 4.59 7.38 1.71
N GLU A 14 5.62 8.23 1.77
CA GLU A 14 6.11 8.78 3.02
C GLU A 14 5.22 9.94 3.45
N PRO A 15 4.67 9.95 4.68
CA PRO A 15 3.92 11.09 5.16
C PRO A 15 4.83 12.33 5.22
N PRO A 16 4.30 13.53 4.91
CA PRO A 16 5.07 14.76 5.06
C PRO A 16 5.55 14.95 6.50
N LEU A 17 6.72 15.56 6.67
CA LEU A 17 7.27 15.95 7.96
C LEU A 17 6.89 17.42 8.27
N PRO A 18 5.74 17.69 8.93
CA PRO A 18 5.37 19.05 9.29
C PRO A 18 6.32 19.65 10.33
N ARG A 19 6.37 20.98 10.41
CA ARG A 19 7.00 21.66 11.54
C ARG A 19 6.26 21.30 12.82
N VAL A 20 7.03 20.97 13.85
CA VAL A 20 6.50 20.61 15.18
C VAL A 20 6.57 21.85 16.06
N GLU A 21 5.41 22.38 16.45
CA GLU A 21 5.31 23.53 17.36
C GLU A 21 4.69 23.14 18.71
N THR A 22 3.90 22.06 18.72
CA THR A 22 3.17 21.59 19.90
C THR A 22 3.30 20.08 20.10
N VAL A 23 3.00 19.62 21.32
CA VAL A 23 2.88 18.17 21.63
C VAL A 23 1.80 17.51 20.77
N ARG A 24 0.73 18.23 20.44
CA ARG A 24 -0.33 17.72 19.55
C ARG A 24 0.21 17.41 18.16
N ASP A 25 1.12 18.22 17.64
CA ASP A 25 1.73 18.00 16.32
C ASP A 25 2.57 16.74 16.32
N VAL A 26 3.34 16.49 17.39
CA VAL A 26 4.10 15.25 17.57
C VAL A 26 3.18 14.02 17.56
N LEU A 27 2.07 14.09 18.31
CA LEU A 27 1.10 12.98 18.38
C LEU A 27 0.45 12.72 17.01
N ASN A 28 0.00 13.78 16.33
CA ASN A 28 -0.59 13.68 15.00
C ASN A 28 0.40 13.12 13.98
N GLN A 29 1.66 13.59 14.01
CA GLN A 29 2.72 13.09 13.14
C GLN A 29 2.99 11.60 13.39
N THR A 30 3.09 11.20 14.66
CA THR A 30 3.30 9.79 15.04
C THR A 30 2.17 8.89 14.55
N LEU A 31 0.92 9.34 14.68
CA LEU A 31 -0.26 8.62 14.18
C LEU A 31 -0.28 8.54 12.66
N GLY A 32 0.09 9.61 11.96
CA GLY A 32 0.21 9.62 10.50
C GLY A 32 1.26 8.63 10.00
N TRP A 33 2.44 8.61 10.62
CA TRP A 33 3.49 7.63 10.33
C TRP A 33 3.05 6.19 10.58
N ARG A 34 2.36 5.94 11.69
CA ARG A 34 1.82 4.60 11.98
C ARG A 34 0.86 4.15 10.88
N LEU A 35 -0.08 5.01 10.47
CA LEU A 35 -1.05 4.69 9.42
C LEU A 35 -0.37 4.39 8.09
N ALA A 36 0.58 5.24 7.66
CA ALA A 36 1.32 5.02 6.42
C ALA A 36 2.14 3.71 6.45
N TYR A 37 2.74 3.38 7.60
CA TYR A 37 3.46 2.12 7.76
C TYR A 37 2.52 0.91 7.67
N GLU A 38 1.33 0.99 8.29
CA GLU A 38 0.31 -0.06 8.21
C GLU A 38 -0.18 -0.28 6.76
N GLN A 39 -0.41 0.80 6.01
CA GLN A 39 -0.77 0.75 4.58
C GLN A 39 0.35 0.12 3.74
N CYS A 40 1.60 0.56 3.94
CA CYS A 40 2.76 0.01 3.26
C CYS A 40 2.94 -1.50 3.53
N ALA A 41 2.79 -1.92 4.79
CA ALA A 41 2.88 -3.32 5.16
C ALA A 41 1.78 -4.16 4.48
N ALA A 42 0.57 -3.63 4.31
CA ALA A 42 -0.50 -4.29 3.57
C ALA A 42 -0.13 -4.45 2.09
N GLN A 43 0.36 -3.39 1.44
CA GLN A 43 0.80 -3.43 0.04
C GLN A 43 1.91 -4.47 -0.18
N VAL A 44 2.92 -4.51 0.69
CA VAL A 44 4.02 -5.50 0.61
C VAL A 44 3.51 -6.93 0.74
N ARG A 45 2.52 -7.19 1.61
CA ARG A 45 1.88 -8.52 1.71
C ARG A 45 1.19 -8.90 0.40
N CYS A 46 0.56 -7.94 -0.27
CA CYS A 46 -0.09 -8.15 -1.56
C CYS A 46 0.92 -8.43 -2.68
N VAL A 47 2.05 -7.72 -2.71
CA VAL A 47 3.16 -8.03 -3.63
C VAL A 47 3.65 -9.45 -3.40
N ALA A 48 3.87 -9.85 -2.13
CA ALA A 48 4.32 -11.19 -1.79
C ALA A 48 3.31 -12.28 -2.22
N ALA A 49 2.01 -12.05 -2.01
CA ALA A 49 0.95 -12.96 -2.43
C ALA A 49 0.89 -13.09 -3.96
N TRP A 50 1.02 -11.97 -4.70
CA TRP A 50 1.10 -11.98 -6.15
C TRP A 50 2.31 -12.76 -6.65
N VAL A 51 3.51 -12.52 -6.10
CA VAL A 51 4.73 -13.25 -6.47
C VAL A 51 4.54 -14.76 -6.26
N GLN A 52 3.94 -15.14 -5.13
CA GLN A 52 3.66 -16.54 -4.81
C GLN A 52 2.67 -17.20 -5.78
N ALA A 53 1.62 -16.49 -6.22
CA ALA A 53 0.68 -17.00 -7.21
C ALA A 53 1.34 -17.13 -8.58
N ALA A 54 2.11 -16.12 -9.00
CA ALA A 54 2.85 -16.10 -10.24
C ALA A 54 3.87 -17.26 -10.34
N GLN A 55 4.61 -17.53 -9.26
CA GLN A 55 5.53 -18.67 -9.17
C GLN A 55 4.83 -20.02 -9.36
N ARG A 56 3.57 -20.14 -8.94
CA ARG A 56 2.76 -21.36 -9.06
C ARG A 56 1.91 -21.41 -10.33
N GLY A 57 1.98 -20.38 -11.18
CA GLY A 57 1.12 -20.24 -12.36
C GLY A 57 -0.37 -20.17 -12.02
N GLN A 58 -0.72 -19.75 -10.80
CA GLN A 58 -2.09 -19.63 -10.33
C GLN A 58 -2.63 -18.21 -10.57
N PRO A 59 -3.94 -18.05 -10.77
CA PRO A 59 -4.56 -16.74 -10.77
C PRO A 59 -4.37 -16.05 -9.42
N TRP A 60 -4.19 -14.74 -9.45
CA TRP A 60 -4.13 -13.89 -8.26
C TRP A 60 -5.32 -12.93 -8.29
N PHE A 61 -5.88 -12.65 -7.11
CA PHE A 61 -6.99 -11.73 -6.92
C PHE A 61 -6.57 -10.67 -5.92
N SER A 62 -6.99 -9.42 -6.15
CA SER A 62 -6.59 -8.26 -5.37
C SER A 62 -7.44 -8.01 -4.12
N ASP A 63 -8.33 -8.94 -3.78
CA ASP A 63 -9.24 -8.80 -2.63
C ASP A 63 -8.46 -8.52 -1.34
N GLY A 64 -8.79 -7.40 -0.69
CA GLY A 64 -8.14 -6.96 0.55
C GLY A 64 -6.81 -6.21 0.35
N CYS A 65 -6.39 -5.98 -0.89
CA CYS A 65 -5.18 -5.19 -1.21
C CYS A 65 -5.46 -3.70 -1.48
N GLY A 66 -6.68 -3.23 -1.25
CA GLY A 66 -7.08 -1.84 -1.50
C GLY A 66 -7.01 -1.44 -2.98
N MET A 67 -7.01 -2.42 -3.89
CA MET A 67 -7.05 -2.22 -5.33
C MET A 67 -8.49 -2.30 -5.80
N GLU A 68 -9.30 -1.35 -5.36
CA GLU A 68 -10.50 -1.04 -6.12
C GLU A 68 -10.02 -0.29 -7.36
N ASP A 69 -10.15 -0.93 -8.52
CA ASP A 69 -9.82 -0.36 -9.82
C ASP A 69 -10.57 0.98 -9.97
N SER A 70 -9.86 2.07 -9.68
CA SER A 70 -10.31 3.43 -9.94
C SER A 70 -10.15 3.70 -11.43
N ASP A 71 -10.87 2.96 -12.28
CA ASP A 71 -11.07 3.24 -13.70
C ASP A 71 -12.15 2.30 -14.26
N THR A 72 -13.42 2.53 -13.89
CA THR A 72 -14.54 2.14 -14.76
C THR A 72 -15.44 3.37 -14.92
N PRO A 73 -15.40 4.08 -16.06
CA PRO A 73 -16.43 5.05 -16.38
C PRO A 73 -17.71 4.29 -16.72
N SER A 74 -18.79 4.57 -15.96
CA SER A 74 -20.16 4.20 -16.31
C SER A 74 -20.66 4.93 -17.56
#